data_AF-A0A7V3T089-F1
#
_entry.id   AF-A0A7V3T089-F1
#
_cell.length_a   1.000
_cell.length_b   1.000
_cell.length_c   1.000
_cell.angle_alpha   90.00
_cell.angle_beta   90.00
_cell.angle_gamma   90.00
#
_symmetry.space_group_name_H-M   'P 1'
#
loop_
_entity.id
_entity.type
_entity.pdbx_description
1 polymer ?
#
loop_
_entity_poly.entity_id
_entity_poly.type
_entity_poly.pdbx_seq_one_letter_code
_entity_poly.pdbx_strand_id
1 'polypeptide(L)'
;ENSYGRDYIKMDEEYYNELKSCKNQNSKYIYKTSEVREKYENVIKPMFNQVYKRLLKDLKNNLTSSVIFKHHINFVHSIAKAYKRSLPYREEEPNSIVVDFIASMTDDYFIDLYGFLFPKGKYRVNYTPYFKDIGKL
;
A
#
# COMPACT_ATOMS: atom_id res chain seq x y z
N GLU A 1 -21.92 -3.30 30.65
CA GLU A 1 -21.37 -2.80 29.38
C GLU A 1 -20.71 -1.43 29.58
N ASN A 2 -19.40 -1.31 29.36
CA ASN A 2 -18.65 -0.07 29.62
C ASN A 2 -18.56 0.89 28.42
N SER A 3 -19.01 0.44 27.24
CA SER A 3 -18.83 1.14 25.95
C SER A 3 -20.15 1.59 25.30
N TYR A 4 -21.31 1.20 25.83
CA TYR A 4 -22.60 1.54 25.23
C TYR A 4 -22.82 3.06 25.22
N GLY A 5 -23.16 3.62 24.05
CA GLY A 5 -23.39 5.06 23.87
C GLY A 5 -22.13 5.93 23.81
N ARG A 6 -20.94 5.34 23.64
CA ARG A 6 -19.66 6.06 23.52
C ARG A 6 -19.01 5.79 22.16
N ASP A 7 -18.23 6.73 21.66
CA ASP A 7 -17.46 6.64 20.41
C ASP A 7 -16.13 5.87 20.57
N TYR A 8 -15.94 5.19 21.70
CA TYR A 8 -14.76 4.39 22.00
C TYR A 8 -15.10 3.08 22.72
N ILE A 9 -14.23 2.09 22.52
CA ILE A 9 -14.27 0.82 23.25
C ILE A 9 -13.57 1.03 24.60
N LYS A 10 -14.32 1.00 25.69
CA LYS A 10 -13.79 1.04 27.04
C LYS A 10 -13.55 -0.39 27.55
N MET A 11 -12.28 -0.78 27.62
CA MET A 11 -11.85 -2.04 28.21
C MET A 11 -11.56 -1.85 29.70
N ASP A 12 -11.70 -2.91 30.48
CA ASP A 12 -11.20 -2.90 31.85
C ASP A 12 -9.67 -2.81 31.83
N GLU A 13 -9.11 -2.17 32.86
CA GLU A 13 -7.70 -1.79 32.90
C GLU A 13 -6.76 -2.99 32.76
N GLU A 14 -7.11 -4.12 33.36
CA GLU A 14 -6.37 -5.37 33.27
C GLU A 14 -6.20 -5.84 31.82
N TYR A 15 -7.30 -6.05 31.09
CA TYR A 15 -7.28 -6.49 29.70
C TYR A 15 -6.63 -5.45 28.77
N TYR A 16 -6.83 -4.16 29.03
CA TYR A 16 -6.15 -3.10 28.29
C TYR A 16 -4.62 -3.19 28.44
N ASN A 17 -4.14 -3.37 29.67
CA ASN A 17 -2.72 -3.49 29.97
C ASN A 17 -2.11 -4.74 29.34
N GLU A 18 -2.81 -5.87 29.36
CA GLU A 18 -2.36 -7.09 28.71
C GLU A 18 -2.27 -6.92 27.17
N LEU A 19 -3.30 -6.39 26.52
CA LEU A 19 -3.26 -6.11 25.08
C LEU A 19 -2.15 -5.14 24.70
N LYS A 20 -1.91 -4.12 25.52
CA LYS A 20 -0.80 -3.17 25.32
C LYS A 20 0.54 -3.88 25.41
N SER A 21 0.72 -4.78 26.38
CA SER A 21 1.93 -5.61 26.51
C SER A 21 2.13 -6.50 25.28
N CYS A 22 1.09 -7.21 24.82
CA CYS A 22 1.14 -8.06 23.63
C CYS A 22 1.50 -7.26 22.36
N LYS A 23 0.91 -6.07 22.18
CA LYS A 23 1.27 -5.16 21.07
C LYS A 23 2.74 -4.74 21.12
N ASN A 24 3.25 -4.41 22.31
CA ASN A 24 4.66 -4.04 22.50
C ASN A 24 5.61 -5.20 22.17
N GLN A 25 5.27 -6.41 22.62
CA GLN A 25 6.04 -7.62 22.31
C GLN A 25 6.05 -7.91 20.81
N ASN A 26 4.89 -7.91 20.15
CA ASN A 26 4.79 -8.07 18.70
C ASN A 26 5.60 -7.01 17.94
N SER A 27 5.51 -5.75 18.38
CA SER A 27 6.31 -4.67 17.78
C SER A 27 7.80 -4.95 17.91
N LYS A 28 8.27 -5.36 19.09
CA LYS A 28 9.70 -5.60 19.37
C LYS A 28 10.24 -6.83 18.63
N TYR A 29 9.51 -7.94 18.64
CA TYR A 29 10.05 -9.24 18.21
C TYR A 29 9.65 -9.63 16.78
N ILE A 30 8.62 -9.01 16.20
CA ILE A 30 8.14 -9.35 14.85
C ILE A 30 8.39 -8.19 13.89
N TYR A 31 7.88 -6.99 14.21
CA TYR A 31 7.85 -5.89 13.23
C TYR A 31 9.10 -4.98 13.24
N LYS A 32 9.78 -4.84 14.38
CA LYS A 32 10.97 -3.98 14.54
C LYS A 32 12.28 -4.76 14.61
N THR A 33 12.28 -6.01 14.17
CA THR A 33 13.53 -6.75 13.97
C THR A 33 14.40 -6.01 12.95
N SER A 34 15.72 -6.11 13.10
CA SER A 34 16.67 -5.43 12.22
C SER A 34 16.45 -5.82 10.76
N GLU A 35 16.21 -7.11 10.49
CA GLU A 35 15.97 -7.63 9.15
C GLU A 35 14.74 -7.02 8.48
N VAL A 36 13.60 -7.00 9.18
CA VAL A 36 12.35 -6.42 8.64
C VAL A 36 12.52 -4.93 8.39
N ARG A 37 13.14 -4.22 9.34
CA ARG A 37 13.40 -2.78 9.22
C ARG A 37 14.35 -2.46 8.07
N GLU A 38 15.43 -3.23 7.93
CA GLU A 38 16.44 -3.02 6.89
C GLU A 38 15.83 -3.24 5.50
N LYS A 39 15.06 -4.31 5.31
CA LYS A 39 14.34 -4.56 4.05
C LYS A 39 13.35 -3.44 3.73
N TYR A 40 12.60 -2.98 4.73
CA TYR A 40 11.66 -1.88 4.55
C TYR A 40 12.37 -0.58 4.12
N GLU A 41 13.39 -0.15 4.88
CA GLU A 41 14.07 1.13 4.64
C GLU A 41 14.93 1.13 3.37
N ASN A 42 15.59 0.02 3.05
CA ASN A 42 16.57 -0.03 1.96
C ASN A 42 16.02 -0.58 0.65
N VAL A 43 14.84 -1.23 0.66
CA VAL A 43 14.22 -1.81 -0.53
C VAL A 43 12.84 -1.24 -0.77
N ILE A 44 11.91 -1.46 0.15
CA ILE A 44 10.48 -1.17 -0.07
C ILE A 44 10.21 0.34 -0.16
N LYS A 45 10.71 1.12 0.78
CA LYS A 45 10.52 2.58 0.81
C LYS A 45 11.12 3.28 -0.42
N PRO A 46 12.33 2.94 -0.89
CA PRO A 46 12.84 3.42 -2.18
C PRO A 46 11.99 3.02 -3.39
N MET A 47 11.43 1.80 -3.42
CA MET A 47 10.52 1.39 -4.49
C MET A 47 9.27 2.29 -4.53
N PHE A 48 8.62 2.51 -3.38
CA PHE A 48 7.45 3.40 -3.28
C PHE A 48 7.79 4.82 -3.76
N ASN A 49 8.95 5.34 -3.34
CA ASN A 49 9.40 6.66 -3.78
C ASN A 49 9.57 6.77 -5.30
N GLN A 50 10.16 5.75 -5.93
CA GLN A 50 10.35 5.72 -7.38
C GLN A 50 9.02 5.59 -8.13
N VAL A 51 8.15 4.69 -7.70
CA VAL A 51 6.81 4.51 -8.29
C VAL A 51 6.02 5.81 -8.18
N TYR A 52 5.92 6.39 -6.99
CA TYR A 52 5.23 7.66 -6.76
C TYR A 52 5.71 8.76 -7.72
N LYS A 53 7.02 9.00 -7.77
CA LYS A 53 7.61 10.03 -8.64
C LYS A 53 7.34 9.77 -10.11
N ARG A 54 7.41 8.52 -10.55
CA ARG A 54 7.15 8.13 -11.94
C ARG A 54 5.69 8.36 -12.31
N LEU A 55 4.76 7.88 -11.49
CA LEU A 55 3.33 8.04 -11.73
C LEU A 55 2.91 9.51 -11.73
N LEU A 56 3.42 10.30 -10.78
CA LEU A 56 3.18 11.74 -10.73
C LEU A 56 3.72 12.46 -11.96
N LYS A 57 4.91 12.09 -12.44
CA LYS A 57 5.48 12.63 -13.68
C LYS A 57 4.61 12.27 -14.89
N ASP A 58 4.19 11.02 -15.03
CA ASP A 58 3.35 10.57 -16.14
C ASP A 58 1.99 11.30 -16.13
N LEU A 59 1.41 11.52 -14.96
CA LEU A 59 0.16 12.25 -14.79
C LEU A 59 0.30 13.73 -15.18
N LYS A 60 1.35 14.41 -14.68
CA LYS A 60 1.64 15.82 -15.02
C LYS A 60 1.94 16.03 -16.50
N ASN A 61 2.57 15.05 -17.15
CA ASN A 61 2.84 15.09 -18.59
C ASN A 61 1.67 14.58 -19.44
N ASN A 62 0.53 14.26 -18.80
CA ASN A 62 -0.66 13.74 -19.46
C ASN A 62 -0.40 12.51 -20.34
N LEU A 63 0.50 11.62 -19.90
CA LEU A 63 0.89 10.42 -20.64
C LEU A 63 -0.20 9.35 -20.54
N THR A 64 -1.26 9.49 -21.34
CA THR A 64 -2.47 8.64 -21.29
C THR A 64 -2.22 7.16 -21.55
N SER A 65 -1.07 6.81 -22.15
CA SER A 65 -0.63 5.43 -22.33
C SER A 65 -0.11 4.77 -21.05
N SER A 66 0.18 5.55 -20.00
CA SER A 66 0.70 5.09 -18.71
C SER A 66 -0.35 4.31 -17.91
N VAL A 67 0.16 3.41 -17.07
CA VAL A 67 -0.62 2.51 -16.20
C VAL A 67 -1.58 3.23 -15.27
N ILE A 68 -1.23 4.42 -14.75
CA ILE A 68 -2.13 5.21 -13.89
C ILE A 68 -3.39 5.65 -14.63
N PHE A 69 -3.31 5.93 -15.93
CA PHE A 69 -4.50 6.24 -16.73
C PHE A 69 -5.30 4.97 -17.01
N LYS A 70 -4.62 3.93 -17.48
CA LYS A 70 -5.27 2.70 -17.94
C LYS A 70 -5.93 1.89 -16.83
N HIS A 71 -5.22 1.65 -15.73
CA HIS A 71 -5.65 0.73 -14.67
C HIS A 71 -6.36 1.44 -13.52
N HIS A 72 -6.15 2.76 -13.34
CA HIS A 72 -6.75 3.51 -12.24
C HIS A 72 -7.78 4.53 -12.72
N ILE A 73 -7.36 5.62 -13.39
CA ILE A 73 -8.27 6.73 -13.74
C ILE A 73 -9.43 6.25 -14.62
N ASN A 74 -9.17 5.44 -15.65
CA ASN A 74 -10.21 4.91 -16.53
C ASN A 74 -11.15 3.95 -15.78
N PHE A 75 -10.60 3.12 -14.90
CA PHE A 75 -11.39 2.21 -14.07
C PHE A 75 -12.30 2.98 -13.12
N VAL A 76 -11.75 3.93 -12.35
CA VAL A 76 -12.50 4.80 -11.45
C VAL A 76 -13.56 5.59 -12.22
N HIS A 77 -13.23 6.14 -13.38
CA HIS A 77 -14.21 6.82 -14.23
C HIS A 77 -15.35 5.89 -14.64
N SER A 78 -15.07 4.63 -14.99
CA SER A 78 -16.10 3.67 -15.42
C SER A 78 -17.11 3.33 -14.32
N ILE A 79 -16.64 3.15 -13.08
CA ILE A 79 -17.49 2.84 -11.91
C ILE A 79 -18.16 4.10 -11.34
N ALA A 80 -17.49 5.25 -11.44
CA ALA A 80 -18.01 6.53 -10.93
C ALA A 80 -19.15 7.10 -11.78
N LYS A 81 -19.43 6.57 -12.98
CA LYS A 81 -20.59 6.99 -13.80
C LYS A 81 -21.92 6.90 -13.06
N ALA A 82 -22.05 5.98 -12.10
CA ALA A 82 -23.23 5.84 -11.27
C ALA A 82 -23.38 6.97 -10.22
N TYR A 83 -22.30 7.70 -9.92
CA TYR A 83 -22.25 8.74 -8.90
C TYR A 83 -22.17 10.12 -9.56
N LYS A 84 -23.06 11.05 -9.18
CA LYS A 84 -23.04 12.44 -9.66
C LYS A 84 -21.87 13.20 -9.01
N ARG A 85 -20.65 13.02 -9.52
CA ARG A 85 -19.49 13.83 -9.10
C ARG A 85 -19.58 15.22 -9.71
N SER A 86 -19.25 16.24 -8.93
CA SER A 86 -19.15 17.63 -9.38
C SER A 86 -17.94 17.88 -10.27
N LEU A 87 -16.85 17.12 -10.07
CA LEU A 87 -15.61 17.20 -10.84
C LEU A 87 -15.22 15.79 -11.36
N PRO A 88 -14.78 15.67 -12.63
CA PRO A 88 -14.21 14.43 -13.13
C PRO A 88 -12.99 14.01 -12.31
N TYR A 89 -12.89 12.72 -11.94
CA TYR A 89 -11.77 12.22 -11.11
C TYR A 89 -10.38 12.52 -11.70
N ARG A 90 -10.26 12.56 -13.03
CA ARG A 90 -9.00 12.91 -13.73
C ARG A 90 -8.53 14.34 -13.46
N GLU A 91 -9.44 15.24 -13.09
CA GLU A 91 -9.15 16.65 -12.83
C GLU A 91 -8.83 16.93 -11.36
N GLU A 92 -8.83 15.90 -10.52
CA GLU A 92 -8.39 16.03 -9.13
C GLU A 92 -6.90 16.32 -9.02
N GLU A 93 -6.51 16.72 -7.81
CA GLU A 93 -5.12 17.03 -7.50
C GLU A 93 -4.21 15.82 -7.82
N PRO A 94 -3.15 15.99 -8.63
CA PRO A 94 -2.33 14.89 -9.10
C PRO A 94 -1.71 14.00 -8.01
N ASN A 95 -1.30 14.57 -6.86
CA ASN A 95 -0.76 13.77 -5.78
C ASN A 95 -1.87 12.90 -5.14
N SER A 96 -3.08 13.43 -4.95
CA SER A 96 -4.24 12.64 -4.48
C SER A 96 -4.51 11.43 -5.38
N ILE A 97 -4.53 11.63 -6.71
CA ILE A 97 -4.76 10.52 -7.66
C ILE A 97 -3.66 9.46 -7.56
N VAL A 98 -2.39 9.88 -7.41
CA VAL A 98 -1.26 8.94 -7.26
C VAL A 98 -1.32 8.18 -5.94
N VAL A 99 -1.66 8.86 -4.84
CA VAL A 99 -1.80 8.25 -3.51
C VAL A 99 -2.95 7.24 -3.52
N ASP A 100 -4.11 7.60 -4.09
CA ASP A 100 -5.26 6.69 -4.22
C ASP A 100 -4.91 5.44 -5.01
N PHE A 101 -4.17 5.58 -6.10
CA PHE A 101 -3.76 4.42 -6.90
C PHE A 101 -2.79 3.51 -6.13
N ILE A 102 -1.81 4.10 -5.44
CA ILE A 102 -0.85 3.34 -4.62
C ILE A 102 -1.55 2.66 -3.44
N ALA A 103 -2.54 3.31 -2.83
CA ALA A 103 -3.29 2.76 -1.71
C ALA A 103 -4.26 1.64 -2.13
N SER A 104 -4.68 1.60 -3.40
CA SER A 104 -5.66 0.62 -3.89
C SER A 104 -5.04 -0.70 -4.41
N MET A 105 -3.73 -0.73 -4.65
CA MET A 105 -3.07 -1.92 -5.19
C MET A 105 -2.65 -2.93 -4.10
N THR A 106 -2.62 -4.21 -4.48
CA THR A 106 -2.06 -5.27 -3.65
C THR A 106 -0.53 -5.26 -3.70
N ASP A 107 0.12 -5.93 -2.75
CA ASP A 107 1.58 -6.08 -2.72
C ASP A 107 2.11 -6.73 -4.02
N ASP A 108 1.48 -7.81 -4.49
CA ASP A 108 1.89 -8.50 -5.73
C ASP A 108 1.81 -7.57 -6.94
N TYR A 109 0.72 -6.82 -7.07
CA TYR A 109 0.56 -5.85 -8.15
C TYR A 109 1.63 -4.76 -8.07
N PHE A 110 1.98 -4.28 -6.87
CA PHE A 110 3.04 -3.29 -6.70
C PHE A 110 4.41 -3.82 -7.13
N ILE A 111 4.74 -5.08 -6.81
CA ILE A 111 5.99 -5.72 -7.25
C ILE A 111 6.04 -5.83 -8.78
N ASP A 112 4.96 -6.31 -9.40
CA ASP A 112 4.87 -6.43 -10.86
C ASP A 112 4.94 -5.07 -11.56
N LEU A 113 4.23 -4.07 -11.01
CA LEU A 113 4.27 -2.70 -11.50
C LEU A 113 5.67 -2.11 -11.43
N TYR A 114 6.39 -2.32 -10.32
CA TYR A 114 7.77 -1.86 -10.18
C TYR A 114 8.67 -2.50 -11.25
N GLY A 115 8.57 -3.81 -11.45
CA GLY A 115 9.32 -4.53 -12.50
C GLY A 115 9.02 -4.01 -13.91
N PHE A 116 7.75 -3.72 -14.21
CA PHE A 116 7.32 -3.15 -15.48
C PHE A 116 7.84 -1.72 -15.69
N LEU A 117 7.74 -0.84 -14.68
CA LEU A 117 8.17 0.56 -14.79
C LEU A 117 9.68 0.73 -14.77
N PHE A 118 10.39 -0.17 -14.08
CA PHE A 118 11.83 -0.13 -13.87
C PHE A 118 12.46 -1.50 -14.18
N PRO A 119 12.53 -1.92 -15.45
CA PRO A 119 13.07 -3.23 -15.84
C PRO A 119 14.55 -3.41 -15.47
N LYS A 120 15.28 -2.29 -15.32
CA LYS A 120 16.67 -2.23 -14.82
C LYS A 120 16.75 -1.66 -13.39
N GLY A 121 15.64 -1.69 -12.65
CA GLY A 121 15.54 -1.20 -11.29
C GLY A 121 16.47 -1.96 -10.34
N LYS A 122 17.02 -1.22 -9.36
CA LYS A 122 17.97 -1.77 -8.39
C LYS A 122 17.29 -2.66 -7.34
N TYR A 123 16.04 -2.36 -7.00
CA TYR A 123 15.33 -2.98 -5.89
C TYR A 123 14.52 -4.19 -6.37
N ARG A 124 14.54 -5.25 -5.56
CA ARG A 124 13.79 -6.49 -5.83
C ARG A 124 13.26 -7.07 -4.53
N VAL A 125 12.07 -7.65 -4.60
CA VAL A 125 11.48 -8.45 -3.52
C VAL A 125 11.34 -9.86 -4.04
N ASN A 126 12.01 -10.81 -3.37
CA ASN A 126 11.92 -12.22 -3.74
C ASN A 126 10.71 -12.85 -3.04
N TYR A 127 9.88 -13.55 -3.81
CA TYR A 127 8.82 -14.39 -3.28
C TYR A 127 9.44 -15.53 -2.45
N THR A 128 8.88 -15.74 -1.26
CA THR A 128 9.24 -16.87 -0.40
C THR A 128 8.06 -17.84 -0.41
N PRO A 129 8.19 -19.02 -1.06
CA PRO A 129 7.09 -19.97 -1.13
C PRO A 129 6.61 -20.42 0.24
N TYR A 130 5.30 -20.53 0.44
CA TYR A 130 4.71 -20.95 1.71
C TYR A 130 5.16 -22.35 2.16
N PHE A 131 5.45 -23.23 1.20
CA PHE A 131 5.88 -24.61 1.46
C PHE A 131 7.39 -24.79 1.31
N LYS A 132 8.20 -23.72 1.38
CA LYS A 132 9.66 -23.85 1.23
C LYS A 132 10.29 -24.80 2.26
N ASP A 133 9.66 -24.93 3.44
CA ASP A 133 10.17 -25.68 4.59
C ASP A 133 9.53 -27.08 4.68
N ILE A 134 8.59 -27.40 3.78
CA ILE A 134 7.92 -28.69 3.69
C ILE A 134 8.37 -29.28 2.36
N GLY A 135 9.30 -30.23 2.40
CA GLY A 135 9.87 -30.84 1.18
C GLY A 135 8.81 -31.32 0.19
N LYS A 136 9.20 -31.50 -1.08
CA LYS A 136 8.27 -31.99 -2.12
C LYS A 136 7.59 -33.29 -1.63
N LEU A 137 6.25 -33.29 -1.68
CA LEU A 137 5.41 -34.47 -1.49
C LEU A 137 5.73 -35.54 -2.54
#